data_AF-A0A3S0SSJ5-F1
#
_entry.id   AF-A0A3S0SSJ5-F1
#
_cell.length_a   1.000
_cell.length_b   1.000
_cell.length_c   1.000
_cell.angle_alpha   90.00
_cell.angle_beta   90.00
_cell.angle_gamma   90.00
#
_symmetry.space_group_name_H-M   'P 1'
#
loop_
_entity.id
_entity.type
_entity.pdbx_description
1 polymer ?
#
loop_
_entity_poly.entity_id
_entity_poly.type
_entity_poly.pdbx_seq_one_letter_code
_entity_poly.pdbx_strand_id
1 'polypeptide(L)'
;MASRAYSAAPDDPRPRDAGDTLQSPRMIARVLLDCLIQDLTRDGYVHSIDLFAALGSVGGFSCILAALDIASAGQLRDGADLVVVETKDGSRYYAGNLPNAFLLESHDSFLNLTYGAARQSGGLISQEMVMETFRHVAATIGHPQFGISRLLEEHRPGDTPLIYVRRLWPKVAEILDRHLVPIRRRPLAIGMALELAFVSGKPPLDPSLAARIVTECAVPMAKLDPRSIA
;
A
#
# COMPACT_ATOMS: atom_id res chain seq x y z
N MET A 1 31.99 23.43 -24.91
CA MET A 1 30.55 23.49 -24.56
C MET A 1 30.26 22.34 -23.63
N ALA A 2 29.90 22.66 -22.38
CA ALA A 2 29.81 21.71 -21.29
C ALA A 2 28.59 20.79 -21.42
N SER A 3 28.86 19.53 -21.04
CA SER A 3 27.96 18.42 -20.76
C SER A 3 26.60 18.81 -20.16
N ARG A 4 25.54 18.20 -20.69
CA ARG A 4 24.38 17.82 -19.87
C ARG A 4 24.22 16.31 -19.95
N ALA A 5 24.80 15.65 -18.95
CA ALA A 5 24.46 14.29 -18.58
C ALA A 5 22.94 14.22 -18.33
N TYR A 6 22.27 13.33 -19.06
CA TYR A 6 20.93 12.89 -18.72
C TYR A 6 21.09 11.92 -17.54
N SER A 7 20.93 12.41 -16.32
CA SER A 7 20.79 11.59 -15.13
C SER A 7 19.45 11.92 -14.48
N ALA A 8 18.51 11.00 -14.63
CA ALA A 8 17.35 10.88 -13.77
C ALA A 8 16.86 9.44 -13.92
N ALA A 9 17.24 8.54 -13.02
CA ALA A 9 16.63 7.22 -12.95
C ALA A 9 15.56 7.21 -11.85
N PRO A 10 14.28 7.43 -12.17
CA PRO A 10 13.18 6.91 -11.38
C PRO A 10 12.76 5.56 -11.99
N ASP A 11 13.54 4.52 -11.73
CA ASP A 11 13.10 3.13 -11.92
C ASP A 11 14.14 2.18 -11.30
N ASP A 12 13.91 1.72 -10.06
CA ASP A 12 14.36 0.37 -9.68
C ASP A 12 13.68 -0.25 -8.42
N PRO A 13 12.53 -0.92 -8.56
CA PRO A 13 12.00 -1.89 -7.58
C PRO A 13 12.65 -3.30 -7.71
N ARG A 14 13.79 -3.38 -8.40
CA ARG A 14 14.66 -4.53 -8.69
C ARG A 14 14.02 -5.78 -9.30
N PRO A 15 13.79 -5.78 -10.63
CA PRO A 15 13.48 -6.95 -11.47
C PRO A 15 14.78 -7.61 -12.04
N ARG A 16 14.86 -8.83 -12.62
CA ARG A 16 13.89 -9.76 -13.26
C ARG A 16 14.24 -11.23 -12.94
N ASP A 17 13.35 -11.99 -12.29
CA ASP A 17 13.32 -13.43 -12.59
C ASP A 17 12.70 -13.59 -13.98
N ALA A 18 13.48 -14.12 -14.91
CA ALA A 18 13.09 -14.39 -16.28
C ALA A 18 12.13 -15.61 -16.40
N GLY A 19 11.37 -15.92 -15.34
CA GLY A 19 10.57 -17.14 -15.23
C GLY A 19 9.18 -16.98 -14.60
N ASP A 20 8.93 -15.97 -13.77
CA ASP A 20 7.66 -15.88 -13.04
C ASP A 20 6.61 -15.11 -13.84
N THR A 21 5.98 -15.86 -14.74
CA THR A 21 4.71 -15.50 -15.31
C THR A 21 3.69 -15.52 -14.18
N LEU A 22 3.40 -14.36 -13.58
CA LEU A 22 2.20 -14.19 -12.76
C LEU A 22 1.05 -14.83 -13.54
N GLN A 23 0.40 -15.85 -12.97
CA GLN A 23 -0.89 -16.29 -13.46
C GLN A 23 -1.76 -15.04 -13.60
N SER A 24 -2.41 -14.86 -14.77
CA SER A 24 -3.10 -13.62 -15.21
C SER A 24 -3.27 -12.58 -14.09
N PRO A 25 -2.43 -11.52 -14.00
CA PRO A 25 -2.43 -10.58 -12.86
C PRO A 25 -3.81 -10.00 -12.53
N ARG A 26 -4.66 -9.83 -13.54
CA ARG A 26 -6.06 -9.41 -13.39
C ARG A 26 -6.93 -10.43 -12.68
N MET A 27 -6.70 -11.72 -12.90
CA MET A 27 -7.40 -12.80 -12.18
C MET A 27 -7.07 -12.75 -10.69
N ILE A 28 -5.78 -12.65 -10.34
CA ILE A 28 -5.34 -12.58 -8.93
C ILE A 28 -5.91 -11.32 -8.27
N ALA A 29 -5.81 -10.17 -8.94
CA ALA A 29 -6.41 -8.92 -8.48
C ALA A 29 -7.92 -9.07 -8.21
N ARG A 30 -8.64 -9.77 -9.08
CA ARG A 30 -10.07 -10.03 -8.90
C ARG A 30 -10.36 -10.93 -7.70
N VAL A 31 -9.61 -12.01 -7.53
CA VAL A 31 -9.75 -12.92 -6.38
C VAL A 31 -9.48 -12.19 -5.07
N LEU A 32 -8.46 -11.33 -5.01
CA LEU A 32 -8.16 -10.50 -3.86
C LEU A 32 -9.32 -9.54 -3.53
N LEU A 33 -9.83 -8.84 -4.55
CA LEU A 33 -10.95 -7.92 -4.39
C LEU A 33 -12.21 -8.63 -3.89
N ASP A 34 -12.57 -9.75 -4.51
CA ASP A 34 -13.76 -10.54 -4.13
C ASP A 34 -13.62 -11.08 -2.70
N CYS A 35 -12.42 -11.52 -2.29
CA CYS A 35 -12.14 -11.95 -0.92
C CYS A 35 -12.37 -10.82 0.10
N LEU A 36 -11.86 -9.61 -0.18
CA LEU A 36 -12.04 -8.47 0.71
C LEU A 36 -13.49 -7.99 0.76
N ILE A 37 -14.19 -7.98 -0.38
CA ILE A 37 -15.63 -7.67 -0.41
C ILE A 37 -16.40 -8.67 0.46
N GLN A 38 -16.12 -9.96 0.34
CA GLN A 38 -16.78 -11.00 1.14
C GLN A 38 -16.53 -10.82 2.65
N ASP A 39 -15.29 -10.52 3.06
CA ASP A 39 -14.97 -10.31 4.49
C ASP A 39 -15.61 -9.05 5.07
N LEU A 40 -15.69 -7.98 4.27
CA LEU A 40 -16.20 -6.67 4.68
C LEU A 40 -17.71 -6.52 4.55
N THR A 41 -18.39 -7.46 3.88
CA THR A 41 -19.84 -7.41 3.70
C THR A 41 -20.54 -7.56 5.05
N ARG A 42 -21.37 -6.57 5.39
CA ARG A 42 -22.26 -6.58 6.55
C ARG A 42 -23.68 -6.36 6.04
N ASP A 43 -24.61 -7.19 6.50
CA ASP A 43 -26.03 -7.13 6.10
C ASP A 43 -26.25 -7.11 4.57
N GLY A 44 -25.39 -7.81 3.82
CA GLY A 44 -25.46 -7.92 2.37
C GLY A 44 -24.84 -6.77 1.58
N TYR A 45 -24.24 -5.78 2.22
CA TYR A 45 -23.58 -4.65 1.58
C TYR A 45 -22.14 -4.46 2.08
N VAL A 46 -21.26 -3.99 1.20
CA VAL A 46 -19.91 -3.53 1.57
C VAL A 46 -19.87 -2.01 1.51
N HIS A 47 -19.38 -1.39 2.57
CA HIS A 47 -19.19 0.06 2.58
C HIS A 47 -17.92 0.43 1.82
N SER A 48 -18.03 1.26 0.78
CA SER A 48 -16.91 1.58 -0.10
C SER A 48 -15.71 2.17 0.66
N ILE A 49 -15.95 2.98 1.69
CA ILE A 49 -14.87 3.54 2.53
C ILE A 49 -14.06 2.44 3.21
N ASP A 50 -14.73 1.41 3.74
CA ASP A 50 -14.05 0.30 4.41
C ASP A 50 -13.29 -0.57 3.41
N LEU A 51 -13.83 -0.75 2.21
CA LEU A 51 -13.14 -1.46 1.12
C LEU A 51 -11.84 -0.76 0.71
N PHE A 52 -11.89 0.55 0.46
CA PHE A 52 -10.71 1.33 0.09
C PHE A 52 -9.71 1.43 1.25
N ALA A 53 -10.18 1.56 2.48
CA ALA A 53 -9.32 1.56 3.66
C ALA A 53 -8.61 0.21 3.85
N ALA A 54 -9.35 -0.90 3.71
CA ALA A 54 -8.80 -2.24 3.80
C ALA A 54 -7.73 -2.50 2.72
N LEU A 55 -8.06 -2.23 1.45
CA LEU A 55 -7.12 -2.37 0.33
C LEU A 55 -5.87 -1.50 0.52
N GLY A 56 -6.04 -0.24 0.94
CA GLY A 56 -4.93 0.65 1.27
C GLY A 56 -4.05 0.11 2.39
N SER A 57 -4.66 -0.42 3.45
CA SER A 57 -3.96 -0.94 4.61
C SER A 57 -3.11 -2.17 4.26
N VAL A 58 -3.69 -3.18 3.60
CA VAL A 58 -2.94 -4.38 3.19
C VAL A 58 -1.95 -4.10 2.06
N GLY A 59 -2.27 -3.16 1.17
CA GLY A 59 -1.37 -2.69 0.12
C GLY A 59 -0.12 -2.05 0.70
N GLY A 60 -0.28 -1.08 1.61
CA GLY A 60 0.83 -0.47 2.32
C GLY A 60 1.66 -1.49 3.10
N PHE A 61 1.02 -2.39 3.84
CA PHE A 61 1.73 -3.45 4.57
C PHE A 61 2.54 -4.37 3.64
N SER A 62 2.01 -4.69 2.46
CA SER A 62 2.76 -5.48 1.47
C SER A 62 4.02 -4.77 0.95
N CYS A 63 4.03 -3.43 0.90
CA CYS A 63 5.20 -2.65 0.49
C CYS A 63 6.38 -2.83 1.45
N ILE A 64 6.13 -2.85 2.78
CA ILE A 64 7.20 -3.07 3.75
C ILE A 64 7.69 -4.53 3.72
N LEU A 65 6.81 -5.50 3.50
CA LEU A 65 7.22 -6.89 3.31
C LEU A 65 8.13 -7.08 2.08
N ALA A 66 7.81 -6.41 0.97
CA ALA A 66 8.65 -6.41 -0.22
C ALA A 66 10.04 -5.80 0.03
N ALA A 67 10.11 -4.71 0.80
CA ALA A 67 11.38 -4.10 1.18
C ALA A 67 12.20 -5.02 2.12
N LEU A 68 11.54 -5.67 3.08
CA LEU A 68 12.19 -6.60 4.01
C LEU A 68 12.67 -7.88 3.33
N ASP A 69 11.96 -8.37 2.32
CA ASP A 69 12.40 -9.50 1.50
C ASP A 69 13.75 -9.18 0.81
N ILE A 70 13.86 -8.00 0.18
CA ILE A 70 15.12 -7.51 -0.40
C ILE A 70 16.22 -7.40 0.66
N ALA A 71 15.90 -6.86 1.84
CA ALA A 71 16.85 -6.74 2.93
C ALA A 71 17.36 -8.11 3.40
N SER A 72 16.46 -9.08 3.57
CA SER A 72 16.77 -10.44 4.00
C SER A 72 17.63 -11.21 2.99
N ALA A 73 17.48 -10.89 1.70
CA ALA A 73 18.33 -11.41 0.63
C ALA A 73 19.72 -10.76 0.56
N GLY A 74 20.06 -9.85 1.49
CA GLY A 74 21.35 -9.16 1.51
C GLY A 74 21.52 -8.14 0.38
N GLN A 75 20.41 -7.65 -0.18
CA GLN A 75 20.43 -6.81 -1.37
C GLN A 75 20.35 -5.32 -1.05
N LEU A 76 20.52 -4.85 0.18
CA LEU A 76 20.55 -3.39 0.45
C LEU A 76 21.74 -2.73 -0.27
N ARG A 77 21.50 -1.59 -0.91
CA ARG A 77 22.56 -0.79 -1.57
C ARG A 77 23.34 0.03 -0.54
N ASP A 78 22.63 0.64 0.39
CA ASP A 78 23.17 1.43 1.49
C ASP A 78 22.21 1.44 2.69
N GLY A 79 22.58 2.16 3.76
CA GLY A 79 21.74 2.28 4.96
C GLY A 79 20.48 3.13 4.80
N ALA A 80 20.33 3.89 3.70
CA ALA A 80 19.13 4.67 3.41
C ALA A 80 18.04 3.82 2.74
N ASP A 81 18.39 2.68 2.15
CA ASP A 81 17.41 1.73 1.58
C ASP A 81 16.39 1.26 2.61
N LEU A 82 16.84 0.99 3.84
CA LEU A 82 15.96 0.57 4.93
C LEU A 82 16.48 1.11 6.26
N VAL A 83 15.73 2.05 6.83
CA VAL A 83 16.01 2.67 8.13
C VAL A 83 15.07 2.07 9.17
N VAL A 84 15.62 1.58 10.28
CA VAL A 84 14.83 1.11 11.43
C VAL A 84 14.71 2.24 12.44
N VAL A 85 13.47 2.53 12.83
CA VAL A 85 13.16 3.48 13.90
C VAL A 85 12.69 2.67 15.11
N GLU A 86 13.50 2.65 16.16
CA GLU A 86 13.12 2.07 17.45
C GLU A 86 12.60 3.17 18.37
N THR A 87 11.45 2.92 18.99
CA THR A 87 10.80 3.87 19.90
C THR A 87 11.10 3.49 21.35
N LYS A 88 10.85 4.41 22.29
CA LYS A 88 11.22 4.24 23.71
C LYS A 88 10.54 3.04 24.39
N ASP A 89 9.38 2.63 23.87
CA ASP A 89 8.61 1.47 24.31
C ASP A 89 9.09 0.14 23.69
N GLY A 90 10.14 0.17 22.86
CA GLY A 90 10.68 -0.99 22.17
C GLY A 90 9.96 -1.34 20.86
N SER A 91 8.93 -0.58 20.46
CA SER A 91 8.29 -0.76 19.16
C SER A 91 9.25 -0.40 18.03
N ARG A 92 9.07 -1.05 16.88
CA ARG A 92 9.90 -0.87 15.69
C ARG A 92 9.06 -0.45 14.50
N TYR A 93 9.61 0.48 13.74
CA TYR A 93 9.05 0.97 12.50
C TYR A 93 10.14 1.04 11.45
N TYR A 94 9.74 1.05 10.18
CA TYR A 94 10.64 1.02 9.04
C TYR A 94 10.41 2.24 8.15
N ALA A 95 11.49 2.84 7.69
CA ALA A 95 11.50 3.93 6.72
C ALA A 95 12.61 3.69 5.69
N GLY A 96 12.85 4.66 4.80
CA GLY A 96 13.90 4.57 3.79
C GLY A 96 13.37 4.39 2.37
N ASN A 97 14.30 4.25 1.43
CA ASN A 97 14.02 4.29 0.01
C ASN A 97 13.21 3.06 -0.44
N LEU A 98 13.49 1.84 0.04
CA LEU A 98 12.83 0.63 -0.45
C LEU A 98 11.33 0.58 -0.14
N PRO A 99 10.87 0.82 1.11
CA PRO A 99 9.43 0.87 1.37
C PRO A 99 8.74 1.97 0.56
N ASN A 100 9.40 3.12 0.34
CA ASN A 100 8.86 4.20 -0.47
C ASN A 100 8.84 3.89 -1.97
N ALA A 101 9.81 3.12 -2.48
CA ALA A 101 9.87 2.68 -3.87
C ALA A 101 8.66 1.82 -4.25
N PHE A 102 8.28 0.86 -3.38
CA PHE A 102 7.07 0.05 -3.57
C PHE A 102 5.79 0.84 -3.30
N LEU A 103 5.83 1.85 -2.43
CA LEU A 103 4.65 2.61 -2.03
C LEU A 103 4.29 3.72 -3.03
N LEU A 104 5.25 4.53 -3.50
CA LEU A 104 4.99 5.75 -4.27
C LEU A 104 6.01 6.06 -5.38
N GLU A 105 7.28 5.70 -5.24
CA GLU A 105 8.34 6.30 -6.09
C GLU A 105 8.52 5.60 -7.44
N SER A 106 8.17 4.31 -7.56
CA SER A 106 8.23 3.58 -8.84
C SER A 106 6.96 3.73 -9.67
N HIS A 107 7.05 3.57 -11.00
CA HIS A 107 5.90 3.66 -11.91
C HIS A 107 4.77 2.71 -11.49
N ASP A 108 5.12 1.47 -11.18
CA ASP A 108 4.19 0.41 -10.77
C ASP A 108 3.96 0.36 -9.25
N SER A 109 4.31 1.44 -8.53
CA SER A 109 4.10 1.52 -7.09
C SER A 109 2.62 1.56 -6.73
N PHE A 110 2.31 1.07 -5.52
CA PHE A 110 0.95 0.93 -5.04
C PHE A 110 0.12 2.23 -5.13
N LEU A 111 0.69 3.36 -4.70
CA LEU A 111 0.00 4.65 -4.75
C LEU A 111 -0.03 5.25 -6.16
N ASN A 112 0.94 4.97 -7.05
CA ASN A 112 0.82 5.41 -8.44
C ASN A 112 -0.32 4.69 -9.17
N LEU A 113 -0.54 3.40 -8.92
CA LEU A 113 -1.72 2.66 -9.40
C LEU A 113 -3.01 3.26 -8.82
N THR A 114 -3.02 3.54 -7.50
CA THR A 114 -4.14 4.21 -6.82
C THR A 114 -4.50 5.54 -7.49
N TYR A 115 -3.52 6.42 -7.68
CA TYR A 115 -3.74 7.75 -8.25
C TYR A 115 -4.07 7.69 -9.74
N GLY A 116 -3.51 6.73 -10.47
CA GLY A 116 -3.88 6.44 -11.85
C GLY A 116 -5.36 6.10 -11.97
N ALA A 117 -5.83 5.12 -11.20
CA ALA A 117 -7.24 4.70 -11.18
C ALA A 117 -8.19 5.82 -10.73
N ALA A 118 -7.81 6.58 -9.71
CA ALA A 118 -8.61 7.71 -9.24
C ALA A 118 -8.76 8.78 -10.32
N ARG A 119 -7.68 9.16 -11.00
CA ARG A 119 -7.70 10.14 -12.11
C ARG A 119 -8.53 9.64 -13.30
N GLN A 120 -8.40 8.37 -13.67
CA GLN A 120 -9.21 7.75 -14.72
C GLN A 120 -10.71 7.76 -14.37
N SER A 121 -11.03 7.72 -13.08
CA SER A 121 -12.40 7.79 -12.57
C SER A 121 -12.89 9.24 -12.38
N GLY A 122 -12.10 10.25 -12.74
CA GLY A 122 -12.45 11.68 -12.62
C GLY A 122 -11.99 12.37 -11.33
N GLY A 123 -11.21 11.69 -10.48
CA GLY A 123 -10.68 12.24 -9.24
C GLY A 123 -9.51 13.20 -9.44
N LEU A 124 -9.35 14.13 -8.50
CA LEU A 124 -8.26 15.10 -8.45
C LEU A 124 -7.34 14.79 -7.28
N ILE A 125 -6.08 14.46 -7.58
CA ILE A 125 -5.08 14.11 -6.56
C ILE A 125 -4.15 15.31 -6.33
N SER A 126 -4.32 15.96 -5.18
CA SER A 126 -3.44 17.05 -4.73
C SER A 126 -2.09 16.49 -4.29
N GLN A 127 -0.99 17.03 -4.85
CA GLN A 127 0.37 16.71 -4.38
C GLN A 127 0.57 17.12 -2.92
N GLU A 128 -0.05 18.23 -2.49
CA GLU A 128 0.03 18.70 -1.12
C GLU A 128 -0.58 17.69 -0.14
N MET A 129 -1.75 17.13 -0.45
CA MET A 129 -2.40 16.09 0.35
C MET A 129 -1.49 14.86 0.54
N VAL A 130 -0.82 14.43 -0.53
CA VAL A 130 0.12 13.31 -0.47
C VAL A 130 1.29 13.68 0.45
N MET A 131 1.94 14.82 0.23
CA MET A 131 3.09 15.27 1.03
C MET A 131 2.74 15.49 2.50
N GLU A 132 1.54 16.02 2.79
CA GLU A 132 1.04 16.18 4.16
C GLU A 132 0.85 14.85 4.87
N THR A 133 0.35 13.83 4.16
CA THR A 133 0.18 12.49 4.72
C THR A 133 1.53 11.87 5.09
N PHE A 134 2.52 11.95 4.19
CA PHE A 134 3.87 11.46 4.48
C PHE A 134 4.52 12.21 5.65
N ARG A 135 4.41 13.56 5.69
CA ARG A 135 4.92 14.37 6.80
C ARG A 135 4.25 13.98 8.13
N HIS A 136 2.94 13.82 8.13
CA HIS A 136 2.20 13.46 9.33
C HIS A 136 2.57 12.06 9.83
N VAL A 137 2.63 11.06 8.95
CA VAL A 137 3.02 9.71 9.34
C VAL A 137 4.44 9.70 9.90
N ALA A 138 5.39 10.38 9.26
CA ALA A 138 6.75 10.48 9.77
C ALA A 138 6.81 11.13 11.17
N ALA A 139 6.02 12.19 11.39
CA ALA A 139 5.96 12.90 12.67
C ALA A 139 5.23 12.12 13.78
N THR A 140 4.45 11.09 13.44
CA THR A 140 3.64 10.33 14.40
C THR A 140 4.19 8.94 14.69
N ILE A 141 5.28 8.49 14.04
CA ILE A 141 5.94 7.22 14.36
C ILE A 141 6.23 7.16 15.86
N GLY A 142 5.80 6.07 16.50
CA GLY A 142 5.95 5.87 17.96
C GLY A 142 5.00 6.65 18.84
N HIS A 143 4.02 7.36 18.27
CA HIS A 143 2.98 8.06 19.01
C HIS A 143 1.61 7.40 18.82
N PRO A 144 0.66 7.57 19.77
CA PRO A 144 -0.69 7.00 19.67
C PRO A 144 -1.48 7.42 18.42
N GLN A 145 -1.10 8.53 17.79
CA GLN A 145 -1.72 9.05 16.57
C GLN A 145 -1.26 8.30 15.31
N PHE A 146 -0.23 7.45 15.40
CA PHE A 146 0.29 6.71 14.26
C PHE A 146 -0.80 5.85 13.61
N GLY A 147 -1.01 6.04 12.31
CA GLY A 147 -2.01 5.28 11.55
C GLY A 147 -3.46 5.63 11.88
N ILE A 148 -3.72 6.67 12.67
CA ILE A 148 -5.08 7.17 12.91
C ILE A 148 -5.44 8.13 11.76
N SER A 149 -6.50 7.78 11.04
CA SER A 149 -6.99 8.57 9.90
C SER A 149 -7.37 10.00 10.32
N ARG A 150 -6.98 10.98 9.50
CA ARG A 150 -7.36 12.41 9.66
C ARG A 150 -8.54 12.82 8.78
N LEU A 151 -9.32 11.84 8.31
CA LEU A 151 -10.54 12.09 7.56
C LEU A 151 -11.64 12.67 8.47
N LEU A 152 -12.60 13.35 7.85
CA LEU A 152 -13.82 13.77 8.55
C LEU A 152 -14.60 12.54 9.02
N GLU A 153 -15.40 12.69 10.08
CA GLU A 153 -16.05 11.56 10.76
C GLU A 153 -16.95 10.76 9.81
N GLU A 154 -17.69 11.43 8.92
CA GLU A 154 -18.55 10.80 7.91
C GLU A 154 -17.77 10.02 6.84
N HIS A 155 -16.47 10.27 6.73
CA HIS A 155 -15.57 9.60 5.79
C HIS A 155 -14.60 8.63 6.46
N ARG A 156 -14.75 8.43 7.77
CA ARG A 156 -13.84 7.60 8.54
C ARG A 156 -14.16 6.12 8.32
N PRO A 157 -13.15 5.27 8.07
CA PRO A 157 -13.36 3.84 8.03
C PRO A 157 -13.82 3.30 9.39
N GLY A 158 -14.60 2.23 9.39
CA GLY A 158 -15.13 1.60 10.60
C GLY A 158 -14.07 0.95 11.51
N ASP A 159 -12.86 0.72 11.00
CA ASP A 159 -11.72 0.18 11.72
C ASP A 159 -10.44 0.99 11.41
N THR A 160 -9.41 0.83 12.25
CA THR A 160 -8.09 1.43 11.98
C THR A 160 -7.33 0.61 10.92
N PRO A 161 -6.37 1.23 10.19
CA PRO A 161 -5.52 0.51 9.25
C PRO A 161 -4.81 -0.71 9.85
N LEU A 162 -4.34 -0.61 11.09
CA LEU A 162 -3.71 -1.72 11.79
C LEU A 162 -4.69 -2.89 12.04
N ILE A 163 -5.94 -2.60 12.40
CA ILE A 163 -6.97 -3.61 12.59
C ILE A 163 -7.29 -4.29 11.25
N TYR A 164 -7.38 -3.52 10.16
CA TYR A 164 -7.55 -4.09 8.82
C TYR A 164 -6.40 -5.04 8.45
N VAL A 165 -5.13 -4.63 8.65
CA VAL A 165 -3.99 -5.52 8.38
C VAL A 165 -4.08 -6.80 9.20
N ARG A 166 -4.28 -6.70 10.52
CA ARG A 166 -4.35 -7.87 11.41
C ARG A 166 -5.47 -8.85 11.01
N ARG A 167 -6.65 -8.32 10.66
CA ARG A 167 -7.79 -9.16 10.28
C ARG A 167 -7.62 -9.80 8.90
N LEU A 168 -7.18 -9.01 7.92
CA LEU A 168 -7.29 -9.36 6.50
C LEU A 168 -6.02 -9.96 5.92
N TRP A 169 -4.84 -9.58 6.44
CA TRP A 169 -3.58 -10.03 5.90
C TRP A 169 -3.44 -11.55 5.84
N PRO A 170 -3.84 -12.35 6.86
CA PRO A 170 -3.71 -13.81 6.78
C PRO A 170 -4.40 -14.41 5.54
N LYS A 171 -5.62 -13.96 5.22
CA LYS A 171 -6.38 -14.43 4.05
C LYS A 171 -5.77 -13.93 2.73
N VAL A 172 -5.37 -12.67 2.69
CA VAL A 172 -4.70 -12.06 1.53
C VAL A 172 -3.38 -12.78 1.23
N ALA A 173 -2.58 -13.05 2.26
CA ALA A 173 -1.31 -13.76 2.16
C ALA A 173 -1.53 -15.18 1.62
N GLU A 174 -2.51 -15.92 2.15
CA GLU A 174 -2.84 -17.27 1.65
C GLU A 174 -3.21 -17.27 0.16
N ILE A 175 -4.00 -16.29 -0.29
CA ILE A 175 -4.35 -16.15 -1.72
C ILE A 175 -3.10 -15.90 -2.55
N LEU A 176 -2.25 -14.96 -2.12
CA LEU A 176 -1.01 -14.62 -2.82
C LEU A 176 -0.05 -15.80 -2.88
N ASP A 177 0.08 -16.57 -1.79
CA ASP A 177 0.90 -17.77 -1.71
C ASP A 177 0.38 -18.87 -2.64
N ARG A 178 -0.94 -19.13 -2.62
CA ARG A 178 -1.58 -20.15 -3.47
C ARG A 178 -1.40 -19.88 -4.97
N HIS A 179 -1.36 -18.60 -5.36
CA HIS A 179 -1.12 -18.19 -6.74
C HIS A 179 0.35 -17.90 -7.03
N LEU A 180 1.26 -18.27 -6.12
CA LEU A 180 2.70 -18.14 -6.26
C LEU A 180 3.14 -16.70 -6.59
N VAL A 181 2.51 -15.70 -5.98
CA VAL A 181 2.87 -14.29 -6.18
C VAL A 181 4.15 -13.99 -5.40
N PRO A 182 5.27 -13.64 -6.08
CA PRO A 182 6.50 -13.27 -5.40
C PRO A 182 6.27 -12.10 -4.43
N ILE A 183 6.94 -12.10 -3.27
CA ILE A 183 6.73 -11.09 -2.22
C ILE A 183 6.88 -9.66 -2.79
N ARG A 184 7.89 -9.44 -3.64
CA ARG A 184 8.15 -8.16 -4.32
C ARG A 184 7.08 -7.73 -5.32
N ARG A 185 6.22 -8.65 -5.76
CA ARG A 185 5.10 -8.39 -6.68
C ARG A 185 3.75 -8.26 -5.98
N ARG A 186 3.65 -8.54 -4.67
CA ARG A 186 2.40 -8.42 -3.90
C ARG A 186 1.83 -6.99 -3.89
N PRO A 187 2.63 -5.93 -3.72
CA PRO A 187 2.11 -4.55 -3.78
C PRO A 187 1.42 -4.25 -5.11
N LEU A 188 2.00 -4.70 -6.23
CA LEU A 188 1.43 -4.54 -7.56
C LEU A 188 0.11 -5.32 -7.68
N ALA A 189 0.07 -6.58 -7.27
CA ALA A 189 -1.15 -7.40 -7.35
C ALA A 189 -2.32 -6.80 -6.54
N ILE A 190 -2.04 -6.28 -5.34
CA ILE A 190 -3.04 -5.60 -4.50
C ILE A 190 -3.41 -4.23 -5.10
N GLY A 191 -2.44 -3.51 -5.67
CA GLY A 191 -2.70 -2.27 -6.42
C GLY A 191 -3.66 -2.48 -7.59
N MET A 192 -3.50 -3.57 -8.35
CA MET A 192 -4.44 -3.93 -9.42
C MET A 192 -5.84 -4.29 -8.87
N ALA A 193 -5.94 -4.91 -7.69
CA ALA A 193 -7.23 -5.15 -7.03
C ALA A 193 -7.93 -3.84 -6.65
N LEU A 194 -7.13 -2.84 -6.24
CA LEU A 194 -7.61 -1.50 -5.96
C LEU A 194 -8.11 -0.78 -7.24
N GLU A 195 -7.39 -0.89 -8.36
CA GLU A 195 -7.86 -0.35 -9.64
C GLU A 195 -9.22 -0.94 -10.03
N LEU A 196 -9.41 -2.25 -9.84
CA LEU A 196 -10.70 -2.91 -10.06
C LEU A 196 -11.81 -2.38 -9.14
N ALA A 197 -11.47 -2.00 -7.90
CA ALA A 197 -12.43 -1.42 -6.95
C ALA A 197 -12.91 -0.03 -7.40
N PHE A 198 -12.04 0.80 -7.99
CA PHE A 198 -12.44 2.08 -8.59
C PHE A 198 -13.46 1.91 -9.73
N VAL A 199 -13.30 0.86 -10.54
CA VAL A 199 -14.19 0.59 -11.69
C VAL A 199 -15.48 -0.10 -11.27
N SER A 200 -15.42 -0.98 -10.26
CA SER A 200 -16.52 -1.89 -9.92
C SER A 200 -17.30 -1.49 -8.65
N GLY A 201 -16.82 -0.50 -7.90
CA GLY A 201 -17.35 -0.11 -6.60
C GLY A 201 -18.79 0.37 -6.64
N LYS A 202 -19.64 -0.20 -5.77
CA LYS A 202 -21.02 0.24 -5.54
C LYS A 202 -21.30 0.25 -4.04
N PRO A 203 -21.83 1.34 -3.46
CA PRO A 203 -22.12 2.63 -4.11
C PRO A 203 -20.85 3.39 -4.52
N PRO A 204 -20.93 4.27 -5.53
CA PRO A 204 -19.79 5.07 -5.97
C PRO A 204 -19.34 6.01 -4.84
N LEU A 205 -18.04 5.98 -4.54
CA LEU A 205 -17.37 6.93 -3.65
C LEU A 205 -16.69 7.98 -4.53
N ASP A 206 -16.61 9.24 -4.08
CA ASP A 206 -15.81 10.25 -4.79
C ASP A 206 -14.36 9.71 -4.99
N PRO A 207 -13.84 9.66 -6.23
CA PRO A 207 -12.55 9.03 -6.48
C PRO A 207 -11.38 9.75 -5.80
N SER A 208 -11.49 11.07 -5.57
CA SER A 208 -10.46 11.83 -4.85
C SER A 208 -10.46 11.45 -3.36
N LEU A 209 -11.65 11.29 -2.78
CA LEU A 209 -11.81 10.79 -1.42
C LEU A 209 -11.33 9.34 -1.28
N ALA A 210 -11.66 8.47 -2.21
CA ALA A 210 -11.19 7.08 -2.24
C ALA A 210 -9.66 7.02 -2.23
N ALA A 211 -9.00 7.80 -3.10
CA ALA A 211 -7.55 7.89 -3.12
C ALA A 211 -6.99 8.43 -1.80
N ARG A 212 -7.62 9.45 -1.19
CA ARG A 212 -7.20 9.98 0.11
C ARG A 212 -7.30 8.93 1.23
N ILE A 213 -8.38 8.16 1.27
CA ILE A 213 -8.56 7.05 2.22
C ILE A 213 -7.43 6.03 2.06
N VAL A 214 -7.16 5.61 0.82
CA VAL A 214 -6.08 4.66 0.52
C VAL A 214 -4.74 5.21 0.98
N THR A 215 -4.42 6.48 0.70
CA THR A 215 -3.16 7.11 1.09
C THR A 215 -3.02 7.22 2.61
N GLU A 216 -4.04 7.66 3.32
CA GLU A 216 -4.05 7.75 4.80
C GLU A 216 -3.88 6.37 5.46
N CYS A 217 -4.30 5.28 4.80
CA CYS A 217 -4.15 3.92 5.30
C CYS A 217 -2.81 3.28 4.89
N ALA A 218 -2.39 3.43 3.64
CA ALA A 218 -1.24 2.73 3.09
C ALA A 218 0.09 3.27 3.61
N VAL A 219 0.22 4.61 3.72
CA VAL A 219 1.47 5.25 4.15
C VAL A 219 1.93 4.78 5.53
N PRO A 220 1.10 4.75 6.59
CA PRO A 220 1.53 4.23 7.89
C PRO A 220 1.76 2.71 7.86
N MET A 221 0.94 1.94 7.14
CA MET A 221 1.10 0.48 7.12
C MET A 221 2.38 0.04 6.39
N ALA A 222 2.88 0.84 5.46
CA ALA A 222 4.20 0.66 4.82
C ALA A 222 5.39 0.97 5.73
N LYS A 223 5.17 1.28 7.01
CA LYS A 223 6.20 1.52 8.03
C LYS A 223 6.14 0.54 9.19
N LEU A 224 5.14 -0.33 9.23
CA LEU A 224 4.95 -1.26 10.35
C LEU A 224 6.02 -2.34 10.40
N ASP A 225 6.36 -2.78 11.61
CA ASP A 225 7.07 -4.05 11.80
C ASP A 225 6.10 -5.22 11.62
N PRO A 226 6.32 -6.12 10.64
CA PRO A 226 5.47 -7.28 10.43
C PRO A 226 5.33 -8.19 11.66
N ARG A 227 6.31 -8.18 12.57
CA ARG A 227 6.26 -8.97 13.81
C ARG A 227 5.19 -8.48 14.79
N SER A 228 4.65 -7.28 14.59
CA SER A 228 3.55 -6.70 15.39
C SER A 228 2.15 -7.13 14.93
N ILE A 229 2.07 -7.88 13.82
CA ILE A 229 0.83 -8.39 13.22
C ILE A 229 0.56 -9.84 13.63
N ALA A 230 1.61 -10.58 14.00
CA ALA A 230 1.57 -11.98 14.44
C ALA A 230 1.06 -12.14 15.88
#